data_AF-A0A2J8B5Y6-F1
#
_entry.id   AF-A0A2J8B5Y6-F1
#
_cell.length_a   1.000
_cell.length_b   1.000
_cell.length_c   1.000
_cell.angle_alpha   90.00
_cell.angle_beta   90.00
_cell.angle_gamma   90.00
#
_symmetry.space_group_name_H-M   'P 1'
#
loop_
_entity.id
_entity.type
_entity.pdbx_description
1 polymer ?
#
loop_
_entity_poly.entity_id
_entity_poly.type
_entity_poly.pdbx_seq_one_letter_code
_entity_poly.pdbx_strand_id
1 'polypeptide(L)'
;MLIIQCFKGISHFVLCYLYANSKAYNKANKTDLGRNALRNREIGIVQIRAGAIKHGLIRMGAVNYAAYENLPMIVSNAIVVNEADGMRNDADKAYVMFSAFTDGKNIHVARLVINHYETGNEFENVEALHSFRAKKEELRSMAPQVDM
;
A
#
# COMPACT_ATOMS: atom_id res chain seq x y z
N MET A 1 -28.46 -15.24 -9.50
CA MET A 1 -28.33 -13.81 -9.10
C MET A 1 -27.98 -13.66 -7.60
N LEU A 2 -27.13 -14.54 -7.02
CA LEU A 2 -26.74 -14.47 -5.59
C LEU A 2 -25.26 -14.07 -5.41
N ILE A 3 -24.41 -14.42 -6.38
CA ILE A 3 -22.95 -14.23 -6.32
C ILE A 3 -22.55 -12.74 -6.36
N ILE A 4 -23.30 -11.91 -7.09
CA ILE A 4 -23.01 -10.47 -7.24
C ILE A 4 -23.30 -9.68 -5.95
N GLN A 5 -24.31 -10.10 -5.16
CA GLN A 5 -24.63 -9.44 -3.88
C GLN A 5 -23.57 -9.75 -2.81
N CYS A 6 -23.05 -10.98 -2.75
CA CYS A 6 -21.95 -11.34 -1.84
C CYS A 6 -20.68 -10.52 -2.14
N PHE A 7 -20.32 -10.33 -3.42
CA PHE A 7 -19.15 -9.53 -3.79
C PHE A 7 -19.29 -8.04 -3.42
N LYS A 8 -20.50 -7.46 -3.58
CA LYS A 8 -20.78 -6.10 -3.13
C LYS A 8 -20.61 -5.95 -1.61
N GLY A 9 -21.06 -6.93 -0.82
CA GLY A 9 -20.89 -6.94 0.64
C GLY A 9 -19.44 -7.03 1.09
N ILE A 10 -18.67 -7.95 0.50
CA ILE A 10 -17.24 -8.14 0.83
C ILE A 10 -16.43 -6.90 0.48
N SER A 11 -16.64 -6.32 -0.71
CA SER A 11 -15.92 -5.10 -1.13
C SER A 11 -16.15 -3.90 -0.20
N HIS A 12 -17.36 -3.79 0.38
CA HIS A 12 -17.69 -2.71 1.32
C HIS A 12 -17.00 -2.91 2.67
N PHE A 13 -16.99 -4.14 3.19
CA PHE A 13 -16.32 -4.44 4.46
C PHE A 13 -14.81 -4.19 4.40
N VAL A 14 -14.16 -4.65 3.32
CA VAL A 14 -12.72 -4.44 3.10
C VAL A 14 -12.42 -2.94 2.95
N LEU A 15 -13.23 -2.20 2.21
CA LEU A 15 -13.08 -0.75 2.09
C LEU A 15 -13.14 -0.03 3.44
N CYS A 16 -14.10 -0.40 4.30
CA CYS A 16 -14.21 0.15 5.65
C CYS A 16 -12.98 -0.17 6.51
N TYR A 17 -12.48 -1.40 6.43
CA TYR A 17 -11.28 -1.83 7.13
C TYR A 17 -10.04 -1.05 6.67
N LEU A 18 -9.85 -0.87 5.36
CA LEU A 18 -8.74 -0.12 4.79
C LEU A 18 -8.74 1.35 5.23
N TYR A 19 -9.90 1.99 5.27
CA TYR A 19 -10.01 3.35 5.77
C TYR A 19 -9.76 3.44 7.28
N ALA A 20 -10.22 2.46 8.06
CA ALA A 20 -9.91 2.39 9.49
C ALA A 20 -8.40 2.26 9.73
N ASN A 21 -7.72 1.39 8.97
CA ASN A 21 -6.28 1.21 9.02
C ASN A 21 -5.53 2.48 8.63
N SER A 22 -5.94 3.13 7.55
CA SER A 22 -5.33 4.40 7.10
C SER A 22 -5.46 5.49 8.17
N LYS A 23 -6.64 5.62 8.79
CA LYS A 23 -6.87 6.56 9.90
C LYS A 23 -6.00 6.23 11.12
N ALA A 24 -5.92 4.95 11.50
CA ALA A 24 -5.10 4.51 12.62
C ALA A 24 -3.61 4.76 12.36
N TYR A 25 -3.13 4.47 11.16
CA TYR A 25 -1.76 4.71 10.73
C TYR A 25 -1.42 6.20 10.75
N ASN A 26 -2.28 7.06 10.19
CA ASN A 26 -2.07 8.51 10.21
C ASN A 26 -2.07 9.08 11.63
N LYS A 27 -2.93 8.57 12.52
CA LYS A 27 -2.93 8.94 13.94
C LYS A 27 -1.62 8.53 14.62
N ALA A 28 -1.14 7.31 14.38
CA ALA A 28 0.11 6.80 14.94
C ALA A 28 1.34 7.59 14.46
N ASN A 29 1.31 8.05 13.20
CA ASN A 29 2.41 8.79 12.56
C ASN A 29 2.22 10.32 12.60
N LYS A 30 1.20 10.84 13.29
CA LYS A 30 0.93 12.28 13.47
C LYS A 30 0.87 13.07 12.14
N THR A 31 0.21 12.51 11.12
CA THR A 31 0.14 13.13 9.79
C THR A 31 -1.12 13.97 9.56
N ASP A 32 -2.16 13.84 10.40
CA ASP A 32 -3.46 14.54 10.30
C ASP A 32 -4.21 14.41 8.95
N LEU A 33 -3.82 13.45 8.10
CA LEU A 33 -4.38 13.23 6.76
C LEU A 33 -5.76 12.53 6.74
N GLY A 34 -6.34 12.24 7.90
CA GLY A 34 -7.62 11.54 8.01
C GLY A 34 -7.55 10.08 7.51
N ARG A 35 -8.61 9.61 6.84
CA ARG A 35 -8.75 8.19 6.45
C ARG A 35 -8.58 7.91 4.95
N ASN A 36 -8.64 8.95 4.12
CA ASN A 36 -8.65 8.85 2.65
C ASN A 36 -7.34 9.31 2.02
N ALA A 37 -6.29 9.54 2.81
CA ALA A 37 -5.02 10.02 2.30
C ALA A 37 -3.87 9.43 3.10
N LEU A 38 -2.74 9.22 2.44
CA LEU A 38 -1.50 8.71 3.02
C LEU A 38 -0.34 9.59 2.57
N ARG A 39 0.69 9.68 3.40
CA ARG A 39 1.92 10.39 3.06
C ARG A 39 2.93 9.40 2.50
N ASN A 40 3.36 9.61 1.26
CA ASN A 40 4.58 9.04 0.71
C ASN A 40 5.75 10.03 0.88
N ARG A 41 6.97 9.51 1.01
CA ARG A 41 8.17 10.34 1.24
C ARG A 41 8.66 11.08 0.01
N GLU A 42 8.46 10.51 -1.18
CA GLU A 42 8.98 11.03 -2.45
C GLU A 42 7.95 11.89 -3.18
N ILE A 43 6.70 11.44 -3.27
CA ILE A 43 5.66 12.12 -4.06
C ILE A 43 4.65 12.92 -3.22
N GLY A 44 4.78 12.91 -1.89
CA GLY A 44 3.91 13.65 -0.99
C GLY A 44 2.59 12.94 -0.68
N ILE A 45 1.48 13.69 -0.68
CA ILE A 45 0.17 13.15 -0.29
C ILE A 45 -0.43 12.34 -1.43
N VAL A 46 -0.92 11.15 -1.09
CA VAL A 46 -1.60 10.21 -1.99
C VAL A 46 -3.02 10.01 -1.50
N GLN A 47 -4.01 10.33 -2.33
CA GLN A 47 -5.41 10.13 -2.03
C GLN A 47 -5.83 8.69 -2.34
N ILE A 48 -6.61 8.09 -1.45
CA ILE A 48 -7.18 6.76 -1.62
C ILE A 48 -8.67 6.89 -1.92
N ARG A 49 -9.07 6.46 -3.11
CA ARG A 49 -10.48 6.47 -3.54
C ARG A 49 -11.07 5.06 -3.51
N ALA A 50 -12.36 5.00 -3.20
CA ALA A 50 -13.10 3.73 -3.16
C ALA A 50 -13.14 3.01 -4.51
N GLY A 51 -13.13 3.77 -5.63
CA GLY A 51 -13.10 3.21 -6.98
C GLY A 51 -11.84 2.39 -7.23
N ALA A 52 -10.66 2.96 -6.94
CA ALA A 52 -9.36 2.31 -7.09
C ALA A 52 -9.24 1.05 -6.23
N ILE A 53 -9.68 1.12 -4.96
CA ILE A 53 -9.74 -0.06 -4.09
C ILE A 53 -10.63 -1.13 -4.72
N LYS A 54 -11.89 -0.80 -5.07
CA LYS A 54 -12.82 -1.77 -5.65
C LYS A 54 -12.27 -2.42 -6.93
N HIS A 55 -11.61 -1.64 -7.79
CA HIS A 55 -11.01 -2.16 -9.01
C HIS A 55 -9.92 -3.20 -8.73
N GLY A 56 -9.04 -2.94 -7.76
CA GLY A 56 -8.05 -3.94 -7.36
C GLY A 56 -8.64 -5.12 -6.59
N LEU A 57 -9.71 -4.92 -5.80
CA LEU A 57 -10.38 -5.98 -5.06
C LEU A 57 -11.11 -6.99 -5.96
N ILE A 58 -11.57 -6.59 -7.14
CA ILE A 58 -12.26 -7.48 -8.10
C ILE A 58 -11.34 -8.60 -8.61
N ARG A 59 -10.02 -8.46 -8.53
CA ARG A 59 -9.03 -9.38 -9.13
C ARG A 59 -8.26 -10.25 -8.11
N MET A 60 -8.74 -10.39 -6.87
CA MET A 60 -7.87 -10.87 -5.78
C MET A 60 -7.71 -12.38 -5.64
N GLY A 61 -6.46 -12.82 -5.60
CA GLY A 61 -6.00 -13.95 -4.77
C GLY A 61 -5.54 -13.49 -3.39
N ALA A 62 -5.31 -14.43 -2.46
CA ALA A 62 -5.01 -14.16 -1.05
C ALA A 62 -3.79 -13.24 -0.81
N VAL A 63 -2.78 -13.26 -1.67
CA VAL A 63 -1.56 -12.44 -1.50
C VAL A 63 -1.84 -10.95 -1.72
N ASN A 64 -2.69 -10.62 -2.69
CA ASN A 64 -3.10 -9.24 -2.92
C ASN A 64 -3.92 -8.71 -1.73
N TYR A 65 -4.62 -9.58 -0.99
CA TYR A 65 -5.36 -9.19 0.19
C TYR A 65 -4.44 -8.68 1.31
N ALA A 66 -3.36 -9.39 1.58
CA ALA A 66 -2.33 -8.95 2.52
C ALA A 66 -1.71 -7.60 2.10
N ALA A 67 -1.54 -7.35 0.80
CA ALA A 67 -1.04 -6.06 0.31
C ALA A 67 -2.01 -4.91 0.61
N TYR A 68 -3.31 -5.11 0.36
CA TYR A 68 -4.32 -4.12 0.69
C TYR A 68 -4.38 -3.88 2.21
N GLU A 69 -4.36 -4.91 3.06
CA GLU A 69 -4.35 -4.73 4.52
C GLU A 69 -3.17 -3.87 5.01
N ASN A 70 -2.01 -4.00 4.36
CA ASN A 70 -0.79 -3.26 4.66
C ASN A 70 -0.60 -1.99 3.81
N LEU A 71 -1.64 -1.55 3.10
CA LEU A 71 -1.58 -0.43 2.16
C LEU A 71 -0.98 0.86 2.76
N PRO A 72 -1.31 1.29 3.99
CA PRO A 72 -0.70 2.47 4.61
C PRO A 72 0.83 2.39 4.66
N MET A 73 1.37 1.27 5.14
CA MET A 73 2.80 1.06 5.24
C MET A 73 3.44 0.97 3.85
N ILE A 74 2.80 0.26 2.93
CA ILE A 74 3.28 0.10 1.55
C ILE A 74 3.43 1.47 0.88
N VAL A 75 2.38 2.28 0.89
CA VAL A 75 2.38 3.61 0.26
C VAL A 75 3.38 4.53 0.94
N SER A 76 3.47 4.53 2.27
CA SER A 76 4.37 5.45 2.98
C SER A 76 5.85 5.14 2.79
N ASN A 77 6.21 3.87 2.57
CA ASN A 77 7.60 3.44 2.40
C ASN A 77 8.00 3.18 0.94
N ALA A 78 7.06 3.32 -0.01
CA ALA A 78 7.36 3.03 -1.40
C ALA A 78 8.33 4.04 -2.00
N ILE A 79 9.21 3.52 -2.86
CA ILE A 79 10.18 4.29 -3.64
C ILE A 79 9.74 4.35 -5.10
N VAL A 80 9.86 5.52 -5.73
CA VAL A 80 9.60 5.69 -7.16
C VAL A 80 10.70 4.99 -7.94
N VAL A 81 10.32 4.08 -8.82
CA VAL A 81 11.27 3.35 -9.68
C VAL A 81 11.10 3.74 -11.14
N ASN A 82 9.91 4.18 -11.53
CA ASN A 82 9.70 4.74 -12.84
C ASN A 82 8.62 5.82 -12.82
N GLU A 83 8.82 6.84 -13.66
CA GLU A 83 7.82 7.84 -14.00
C GLU A 83 7.43 7.63 -15.46
N ALA A 84 6.14 7.62 -15.74
CA ALA A 84 5.63 7.57 -17.11
C ALA A 84 4.74 8.78 -17.35
N ASP A 85 4.87 9.40 -18.52
CA ASP A 85 3.95 10.44 -18.96
C ASP A 85 2.54 9.84 -19.08
N GLY A 86 1.58 10.46 -18.41
CA GLY A 86 0.24 9.94 -18.27
C GLY A 86 -0.55 10.13 -19.57
N MET A 87 -0.93 9.02 -20.21
CA MET A 87 -1.79 9.01 -21.40
C MET A 87 -3.09 8.21 -21.15
N ARG A 88 -3.37 7.85 -19.90
CA ARG A 88 -4.55 7.06 -19.49
C ARG A 88 -5.34 7.83 -18.42
N ASN A 89 -6.64 7.94 -18.64
CA ASN A 89 -7.62 8.54 -17.72
C ASN A 89 -7.32 10.00 -17.33
N ASP A 90 -6.78 10.82 -18.24
CA ASP A 90 -6.47 12.25 -18.01
C ASP A 90 -5.47 12.54 -16.87
N ALA A 91 -4.66 11.54 -16.49
CA ALA A 91 -3.55 11.74 -15.57
C ALA A 91 -2.38 12.40 -16.30
N ASP A 92 -1.72 13.37 -15.66
CA ASP A 92 -0.54 14.04 -16.20
C ASP A 92 0.69 13.12 -16.14
N LYS A 93 0.78 12.31 -15.08
CA LYS A 93 1.88 11.35 -14.86
C LYS A 93 1.38 10.10 -14.15
N ALA A 94 2.16 9.02 -14.26
CA ALA A 94 2.00 7.84 -13.44
C ALA A 94 3.33 7.46 -12.79
N TYR A 95 3.32 7.29 -11.47
CA TYR A 95 4.43 6.77 -10.69
C TYR A 95 4.26 5.26 -10.53
N VAL A 96 5.28 4.51 -10.96
CA VAL A 96 5.42 3.09 -10.63
C VAL A 96 6.40 3.01 -9.48
N MET A 97 5.92 2.46 -8.36
CA MET A 97 6.69 2.42 -7.13
C MET A 97 6.79 1.00 -6.57
N PHE A 98 7.85 0.75 -5.83
CA PHE A 98 8.07 -0.50 -5.13
C PHE A 98 8.13 -0.29 -3.63
N SER A 99 7.57 -1.23 -2.88
CA SER A 99 7.63 -1.25 -1.42
C SER A 99 7.78 -2.69 -0.95
N ALA A 100 8.31 -2.85 0.26
CA ALA A 100 8.33 -4.14 0.93
C ALA A 100 7.37 -4.12 2.12
N PHE A 101 6.65 -5.20 2.34
CA PHE A 101 5.80 -5.39 3.50
C PHE A 101 5.95 -6.80 4.07
N THR A 102 5.55 -7.02 5.31
CA THR A 102 5.54 -8.34 5.94
C THR A 102 4.12 -8.71 6.32
N ASP A 103 3.74 -9.97 6.09
CA ASP A 103 2.49 -10.56 6.61
C ASP A 103 2.69 -11.24 7.98
N GLY A 104 3.86 -11.03 8.60
CA GLY A 104 4.29 -11.68 9.83
C GLY A 104 5.04 -13.00 9.62
N LYS A 105 5.00 -13.60 8.42
CA LYS A 105 5.71 -14.85 8.08
C LYS A 105 6.66 -14.67 6.90
N ASN A 106 6.26 -13.88 5.92
CA ASN A 106 6.98 -13.64 4.68
C ASN A 106 7.15 -12.15 4.46
N ILE A 107 8.28 -11.80 3.86
CA ILE A 107 8.49 -10.46 3.29
C ILE A 107 7.99 -10.52 1.86
N HIS A 108 7.12 -9.58 1.51
CA HIS A 108 6.52 -9.43 0.20
C HIS A 108 7.01 -8.13 -0.44
N VAL A 109 7.28 -8.18 -1.75
CA VAL A 109 7.50 -6.97 -2.55
C VAL A 109 6.19 -6.60 -3.22
N ALA A 110 5.72 -5.38 -2.98
CA ALA A 110 4.54 -4.80 -3.62
C ALA A 110 4.96 -3.83 -4.72
N ARG A 111 4.35 -3.98 -5.90
CA ARG A 111 4.32 -2.96 -6.93
C ARG A 111 3.06 -2.11 -6.73
N LEU A 112 3.20 -0.80 -6.74
CA LEU A 112 2.06 0.10 -6.71
C LEU A 112 2.13 1.11 -7.84
N VAL A 113 0.95 1.54 -8.27
CA VAL A 113 0.78 2.56 -9.30
C VAL A 113 -0.02 3.70 -8.71
N ILE A 114 0.50 4.92 -8.86
CA ILE A 114 -0.13 6.15 -8.42
C ILE A 114 -0.20 7.10 -9.61
N ASN A 115 -1.40 7.58 -9.92
CA ASN A 115 -1.60 8.54 -10.98
C ASN A 115 -1.52 9.95 -10.39
N HIS A 116 -0.86 10.85 -11.10
CA HIS A 116 -0.82 12.27 -10.80
C HIS A 116 -1.82 13.01 -11.67
N TYR A 117 -2.62 13.85 -11.03
CA TYR A 117 -3.52 14.81 -11.65
C TYR A 117 -3.17 16.20 -11.15
N GLU A 118 -3.66 17.24 -11.82
CA GLU A 118 -3.61 18.61 -11.32
C GLU A 118 -4.13 18.74 -9.87
N THR A 119 -5.13 17.93 -9.50
CA THR A 119 -5.72 17.90 -8.15
C THR A 119 -4.89 17.13 -7.12
N GLY A 120 -3.78 16.50 -7.52
CA GLY A 120 -2.86 15.75 -6.68
C GLY A 120 -2.69 14.28 -7.08
N ASN A 121 -2.01 13.52 -6.23
CA ASN A 121 -1.73 12.11 -6.47
C ASN A 121 -2.89 11.23 -5.99
N GLU A 122 -3.28 10.25 -6.82
CA GLU A 122 -4.33 9.29 -6.53
C GLU A 122 -3.84 7.86 -6.66
N PHE A 123 -4.13 7.07 -5.64
CA PHE A 123 -3.88 5.63 -5.65
C PHE A 123 -4.72 4.96 -6.72
N GLU A 124 -4.07 4.17 -7.59
CA GLU A 124 -4.73 3.40 -8.64
C GLU A 124 -4.78 1.91 -8.26
N ASN A 125 -3.63 1.30 -7.98
CA ASN A 125 -3.55 -0.13 -7.71
C ASN A 125 -2.31 -0.53 -6.90
N VAL A 126 -2.39 -1.66 -6.19
CA VAL A 126 -1.28 -2.36 -5.56
C VAL A 126 -1.33 -3.85 -5.90
N GLU A 127 -0.19 -4.42 -6.22
CA GLU A 127 -0.03 -5.84 -6.53
C GLU A 127 1.18 -6.40 -5.78
N ALA A 128 0.99 -7.53 -5.10
CA ALA A 128 2.11 -8.24 -4.49
C ALA A 128 2.80 -9.11 -5.54
N LEU A 129 4.08 -8.85 -5.79
CA LEU A 129 4.84 -9.55 -6.84
C LEU A 129 5.45 -10.85 -6.33
N HIS A 130 6.21 -10.80 -5.23
CA HIS A 130 7.02 -11.93 -4.75
C HIS A 130 7.03 -12.01 -3.23
N SER A 131 7.01 -13.24 -2.70
CA SER A 131 7.11 -13.55 -1.28
C SER A 131 8.39 -14.32 -0.99
N PHE A 132 9.15 -13.87 0.01
CA PHE A 132 10.33 -14.55 0.51
C PHE A 132 10.08 -14.91 1.97
N ARG A 133 10.46 -16.13 2.36
CA ARG A 133 10.39 -16.56 3.76
C ARG A 133 11.42 -15.75 4.55
N ALA A 134 10.96 -14.96 5.53
CA ALA A 134 11.87 -14.18 6.36
C ALA A 134 12.74 -15.15 7.18
N LYS A 135 14.05 -15.23 6.89
CA LYS A 135 15.00 -15.83 7.83
C LYS A 135 15.12 -14.87 9.00
N LYS A 136 14.83 -15.35 10.20
CA LYS A 136 15.00 -14.60 11.43
C LYS A 136 16.52 -14.44 11.64
N GLU A 137 17.07 -13.28 11.28
CA GLU A 137 18.42 -12.94 11.71
C GLU A 137 18.40 -12.70 13.22
N GLU A 138 19.09 -13.56 13.96
CA GLU A 138 19.39 -13.29 15.36
C GLU A 138 20.36 -12.12 15.41
N LEU A 139 19.88 -10.98 15.93
CA LEU A 139 20.72 -9.85 16.29
C LEU A 139 21.77 -10.34 17.29
N ARG A 140 22.98 -10.66 16.81
CA ARG A 140 24.13 -10.86 17.70
C ARG A 140 24.40 -9.52 18.36
N SER A 141 24.06 -9.41 19.65
CA SER A 141 24.50 -8.30 20.48
C SER A 141 26.02 -8.26 20.45
N MET A 142 26.60 -7.33 19.70
CA MET A 142 27.99 -6.93 19.88
C MET A 142 28.08 -6.20 21.22
N ALA A 143 28.23 -6.96 22.30
CA ALA A 143 28.72 -6.42 23.55
C ALA A 143 30.15 -5.90 23.30
N PRO A 144 30.50 -4.68 23.71
CA PRO A 144 31.85 -4.18 23.55
C PRO A 144 32.79 -5.02 24.42
N GLN A 145 33.75 -5.71 23.80
CA GLN A 145 34.89 -6.26 24.53
C GLN A 145 35.75 -5.09 24.99
N VAL A 146 35.64 -4.75 26.27
CA VAL A 146 36.61 -3.90 26.96
C VAL A 146 37.68 -4.85 27.49
N ASP A 147 38.79 -4.97 26.75
CA ASP A 147 39.99 -5.63 27.24
C ASP A 147 40.59 -4.74 28.35
N MET A 148 40.80 -5.34 29.53
CA MET A 148 41.61 -4.79 30.63
C MET A 148 43.08 -5.08 30.40
#